data_AF-A0A6F8VA72-F1
#
_entry.id   AF-A0A6F8VA72-F1
#
_cell.length_a   1.000
_cell.length_b   1.000
_cell.length_c   1.000
_cell.angle_alpha   90.00
_cell.angle_beta   90.00
_cell.angle_gamma   90.00
#
_symmetry.space_group_name_H-M   'P 1'
#
loop_
_entity.id
_entity.type
_entity.pdbx_description
1 polymer ?
#
loop_
_entity_poly.entity_id
_entity_poly.type
_entity_poly.pdbx_seq_one_letter_code
_entity_poly.pdbx_strand_id
1 'polypeptide(L)'
;MPYPAGMDSTSPQAFSLELTPPEVEARCTALWQQFRSPGRVVTALVAMQSLFALAPAGARENAPYREIQAILARHADDARHLLLGESVQRVLNALQQRETREVGRIHADLSRNGFWQVASAAGHGRDGPELAGDVAWLAQWCQDARARAEAAGGYPDALDFRAAGIDAEEYTAMDELLRCLRSL
;
A
#
# COMPACT_ATOMS: atom_id res chain seq x y z
N MET A 1 42.30 -15.90 45.02
CA MET A 1 41.45 -16.45 43.95
C MET A 1 41.56 -15.53 42.74
N PRO A 2 42.40 -15.82 41.73
CA PRO A 2 42.49 -15.01 40.52
C PRO A 2 41.40 -15.40 39.51
N TYR A 3 40.77 -14.39 38.90
CA TYR A 3 39.82 -14.57 37.78
C TYR A 3 40.61 -14.89 36.50
N PRO A 4 40.21 -15.89 35.70
CA PRO A 4 40.87 -16.16 34.42
C PRO A 4 40.53 -15.05 33.42
N ALA A 5 41.56 -14.29 33.06
CA ALA A 5 41.56 -13.41 31.89
C ALA A 5 41.66 -14.26 30.63
N GLY A 6 40.64 -14.22 29.80
CA GLY A 6 40.61 -15.00 28.56
C GLY A 6 39.22 -15.05 27.95
N MET A 7 38.63 -13.90 27.65
CA MET A 7 37.63 -13.84 26.60
C MET A 7 38.32 -13.21 25.40
N ASP A 8 38.66 -14.06 24.44
CA ASP A 8 39.08 -13.65 23.10
C ASP A 8 38.00 -12.75 22.51
N SER A 9 38.29 -11.46 22.45
CA SER A 9 37.50 -10.48 21.73
C SER A 9 37.62 -10.78 20.23
N THR A 10 36.84 -11.74 19.73
CA THR A 10 36.61 -11.88 18.28
C THR A 10 36.05 -10.57 17.77
N SER A 11 36.93 -9.76 17.18
CA SER A 11 36.53 -8.50 16.53
C SER A 11 35.55 -8.84 15.42
N PRO A 12 34.41 -8.13 15.31
CA PRO A 12 33.43 -8.42 14.28
C PRO A 12 34.07 -8.23 12.90
N GLN A 13 34.08 -9.29 12.09
CA GLN A 13 34.50 -9.19 10.68
C GLN A 13 33.52 -8.25 9.98
N ALA A 14 34.04 -7.11 9.53
CA ALA A 14 33.27 -6.17 8.72
C ALA A 14 33.03 -6.79 7.34
N PHE A 15 31.76 -7.04 7.01
CA PHE A 15 31.36 -7.41 5.66
C PHE A 15 31.17 -6.14 4.84
N SER A 16 31.90 -6.01 3.73
CA SER A 16 31.73 -4.91 2.77
C SER A 16 30.95 -5.44 1.56
N LEU A 17 29.85 -4.77 1.24
CA LEU A 17 29.07 -5.03 0.03
C LEU A 17 29.38 -3.92 -0.97
N GLU A 18 30.10 -4.26 -2.04
CA GLU A 18 30.32 -3.36 -3.16
C GLU A 18 29.16 -3.53 -4.14
N LEU A 19 28.42 -2.45 -4.40
CA LEU A 19 27.32 -2.43 -5.36
C LEU A 19 27.57 -1.35 -6.39
N THR A 20 27.47 -1.74 -7.65
CA THR A 20 27.56 -0.83 -8.79
C THR A 20 26.17 -0.51 -9.35
N PRO A 21 25.97 0.64 -10.02
CA PRO A 21 24.70 0.97 -10.65
C PRO A 21 24.17 -0.13 -11.60
N PRO A 22 24.99 -0.77 -12.47
CA PRO A 22 24.54 -1.86 -13.33
C PRO A 22 24.01 -3.08 -12.57
N GLU A 23 24.61 -3.43 -11.42
CA GLU A 23 24.14 -4.55 -10.60
C GLU A 23 22.80 -4.24 -9.94
N VAL A 24 22.59 -2.99 -9.50
CA VAL A 24 21.30 -2.57 -8.96
C VAL A 24 20.22 -2.57 -10.03
N GLU A 25 20.52 -2.08 -11.25
CA GLU A 25 19.58 -2.15 -12.38
C GLU A 25 19.17 -3.59 -12.70
N ALA A 26 20.15 -4.49 -12.80
CA ALA A 26 19.90 -5.90 -13.04
C ALA A 26 19.07 -6.53 -11.91
N ARG A 27 19.31 -6.15 -10.66
CA ARG A 27 18.54 -6.63 -9.51
C ARG A 27 17.11 -6.12 -9.53
N CYS A 28 16.88 -4.84 -9.83
CA CYS A 28 15.54 -4.27 -10.00
C CYS A 28 14.75 -5.02 -11.09
N THR A 29 15.39 -5.25 -12.24
CA THR A 29 14.81 -6.04 -13.34
C THR A 29 14.47 -7.46 -12.91
N ALA A 30 15.33 -8.10 -12.11
CA ALA A 30 15.06 -9.43 -11.59
C ALA A 30 13.87 -9.45 -10.60
N LEU A 31 13.68 -8.40 -9.77
CA LEU A 31 12.52 -8.29 -8.87
C LEU A 31 11.21 -8.26 -9.67
N TRP A 32 11.19 -7.52 -10.78
CA TRP A 32 10.04 -7.47 -11.70
C TRP A 32 9.70 -8.83 -12.32
N GLN A 33 10.71 -9.65 -12.61
CA GLN A 33 10.49 -10.99 -13.15
C GLN A 33 10.06 -11.99 -12.08
N GLN A 34 10.57 -11.84 -10.85
CA GLN A 34 10.32 -12.75 -9.75
C GLN A 34 8.94 -12.55 -9.12
N PHE A 35 8.51 -11.29 -8.93
CA PHE A 35 7.23 -10.99 -8.31
C PHE A 35 6.15 -10.79 -9.36
N ARG A 36 5.05 -11.54 -9.21
CA ARG A 36 3.85 -11.41 -10.05
C ARG A 36 2.93 -10.25 -9.64
N SER A 37 3.24 -9.55 -8.54
CA SER A 37 2.40 -8.49 -7.98
C SER A 37 3.21 -7.20 -7.89
N PRO A 38 2.75 -6.08 -8.49
CA PRO A 38 3.42 -4.79 -8.42
C PRO A 38 3.58 -4.29 -6.97
N GLY A 39 2.61 -4.58 -6.10
CA GLY A 39 2.70 -4.23 -4.67
C GLY A 39 3.92 -4.84 -3.98
N ARG A 40 4.25 -6.10 -4.28
CA ARG A 40 5.44 -6.77 -3.74
C ARG A 40 6.73 -6.17 -4.30
N VAL A 41 6.72 -5.76 -5.57
CA VAL A 41 7.85 -5.04 -6.18
C VAL A 41 8.07 -3.70 -5.47
N VAL A 42 7.01 -2.91 -5.26
CA VAL A 42 7.09 -1.64 -4.51
C VAL A 42 7.65 -1.87 -3.11
N THR A 43 7.13 -2.84 -2.35
CA THR A 43 7.64 -3.14 -0.99
C THR A 43 9.13 -3.49 -1.01
N ALA A 44 9.57 -4.33 -1.95
CA ALA A 44 10.98 -4.71 -2.06
C ALA A 44 11.87 -3.51 -2.41
N LEU A 45 11.46 -2.67 -3.36
CA LEU A 45 12.21 -1.50 -3.77
C LEU A 45 12.30 -0.44 -2.66
N VAL A 46 11.20 -0.21 -1.93
CA VAL A 46 11.21 0.69 -0.76
C VAL A 46 12.13 0.15 0.33
N ALA A 47 12.11 -1.16 0.61
CA ALA A 47 13.04 -1.76 1.57
C ALA A 47 14.50 -1.58 1.14
N MET A 48 14.81 -1.75 -0.15
CA MET A 48 16.14 -1.45 -0.69
C MET A 48 16.50 0.03 -0.50
N GLN A 49 15.62 0.97 -0.85
CA GLN A 49 15.84 2.40 -0.64
C GLN A 49 16.13 2.74 0.83
N SER A 50 15.37 2.16 1.77
CA SER A 50 15.59 2.32 3.20
C SER A 50 16.94 1.77 3.65
N LEU A 51 17.38 0.63 3.11
CA LEU A 51 18.70 0.06 3.39
C LEU A 51 19.83 0.99 2.89
N PHE A 52 19.73 1.49 1.65
CA PHE A 52 20.73 2.42 1.12
C PHE A 52 20.76 3.75 1.86
N ALA A 53 19.63 4.20 2.40
CA ALA A 53 19.56 5.40 3.24
C ALA A 53 20.37 5.27 4.56
N LEU A 54 20.90 4.09 4.90
CA LEU A 54 21.81 3.88 6.02
C LEU A 54 23.30 4.09 5.65
N ALA A 55 23.63 4.30 4.37
CA ALA A 55 25.02 4.49 3.94
C ALA A 55 25.67 5.70 4.65
N PRO A 56 27.00 5.70 4.88
CA PRO A 56 27.69 6.83 5.50
C PRO A 56 27.58 8.11 4.67
N ALA A 57 27.61 9.29 5.31
CA ALA A 57 27.43 10.58 4.62
C ALA A 57 28.39 10.77 3.43
N GLY A 58 29.68 10.43 3.59
CA GLY A 58 30.66 10.52 2.51
C GLY A 58 30.38 9.59 1.31
N ALA A 59 29.67 8.48 1.51
CA ALA A 59 29.23 7.63 0.42
C ALA A 59 28.01 8.23 -0.32
N ARG A 60 27.16 9.01 0.36
CA ARG A 60 25.95 9.60 -0.26
C ARG A 60 26.26 10.71 -1.25
N GLU A 61 27.41 11.37 -1.09
CA GLU A 61 27.84 12.45 -1.97
C GLU A 61 28.46 11.93 -3.28
N ASN A 62 28.83 10.64 -3.33
CA ASN A 62 29.47 10.07 -4.51
C ASN A 62 28.47 9.91 -5.67
N ALA A 63 28.97 9.97 -6.91
CA ALA A 63 28.15 9.83 -8.10
C ALA A 63 27.45 8.46 -8.20
N PRO A 64 28.12 7.32 -7.93
CA PRO A 64 27.47 6.00 -8.01
C PRO A 64 26.27 5.83 -7.08
N TYR A 65 26.33 6.36 -5.86
CA TYR A 65 25.22 6.31 -4.91
C TYR A 65 24.00 7.07 -5.42
N ARG A 66 24.21 8.29 -5.95
CA ARG A 66 23.12 9.09 -6.53
C ARG A 66 22.49 8.39 -7.73
N GLU A 67 23.29 7.73 -8.55
CA GLU A 67 22.82 6.94 -9.69
C GLU A 67 21.99 5.74 -9.22
N ILE A 68 22.47 4.99 -8.23
CA ILE A 68 21.72 3.87 -7.61
C ILE A 68 20.37 4.35 -7.04
N GLN A 69 20.35 5.49 -6.35
CA GLN A 69 19.11 6.06 -5.82
C GLN A 69 18.14 6.45 -6.95
N ALA A 70 18.64 7.02 -8.05
CA ALA A 70 17.82 7.34 -9.22
C ALA A 70 17.24 6.10 -9.90
N ILE A 71 18.02 5.01 -10.01
CA ILE A 71 17.56 3.71 -10.53
C ILE A 71 16.42 3.17 -9.65
N LEU A 72 16.63 3.10 -8.34
CA LEU A 72 15.62 2.60 -7.40
C LEU A 72 14.35 3.45 -7.43
N ALA A 73 14.50 4.77 -7.46
CA ALA A 73 13.37 5.70 -7.54
C ALA A 73 12.54 5.49 -8.80
N ARG A 74 13.19 5.36 -9.97
CA ARG A 74 12.52 5.10 -11.25
C ARG A 74 11.71 3.80 -11.20
N HIS A 75 12.34 2.68 -10.82
CA HIS A 75 11.62 1.40 -10.75
C HIS A 75 10.49 1.40 -9.72
N ALA A 76 10.66 2.10 -8.59
CA ALA A 76 9.62 2.21 -7.58
C ALA A 76 8.42 3.02 -8.10
N ASP A 77 8.69 4.07 -8.89
CA ASP A 77 7.65 4.87 -9.52
C ASP A 77 6.89 4.08 -10.58
N ASP A 78 7.60 3.38 -11.47
CA ASP A 78 7.00 2.47 -12.46
C ASP A 78 6.10 1.41 -11.79
N ALA A 79 6.57 0.81 -10.69
CA ALA A 79 5.83 -0.18 -9.94
C ALA A 79 4.57 0.39 -9.26
N ARG A 80 4.66 1.62 -8.73
CA ARG A 80 3.49 2.32 -8.17
C ARG A 80 2.48 2.67 -9.25
N HIS A 81 2.92 3.18 -10.39
CA HIS A 81 2.03 3.49 -11.50
C HIS A 81 1.26 2.26 -11.97
N LEU A 82 1.94 1.12 -12.12
CA LEU A 82 1.28 -0.13 -12.48
C LEU A 82 0.31 -0.60 -11.39
N LEU A 83 0.72 -0.56 -10.10
CA LEU A 83 -0.14 -0.92 -8.98
C LEU A 83 -1.43 -0.09 -8.96
N LEU A 84 -1.33 1.23 -9.13
CA LEU A 84 -2.48 2.12 -9.14
C LEU A 84 -3.39 1.81 -10.33
N GLY A 85 -2.84 1.58 -11.53
CA GLY A 85 -3.61 1.17 -12.71
C GLY A 85 -4.38 -0.14 -12.51
N GLU A 86 -3.72 -1.18 -11.97
CA GLU A 86 -4.38 -2.45 -11.63
C GLU A 86 -5.47 -2.26 -10.58
N SER A 87 -5.21 -1.42 -9.58
CA SER A 87 -6.15 -1.14 -8.49
C SER A 87 -7.40 -0.41 -9.00
N VAL A 88 -7.27 0.50 -9.97
CA VAL A 88 -8.42 1.15 -10.63
C VAL A 88 -9.33 0.11 -11.26
N GLN A 89 -8.77 -0.84 -12.01
CA GLN A 89 -9.58 -1.90 -12.63
C GLN A 89 -10.24 -2.80 -11.58
N ARG A 90 -9.53 -3.12 -10.48
CA ARG A 90 -10.12 -3.90 -9.37
C ARG A 90 -11.27 -3.14 -8.70
N VAL A 91 -11.16 -1.83 -8.47
CA VAL A 91 -12.25 -1.01 -7.92
C VAL A 91 -13.45 -0.99 -8.86
N LEU A 92 -13.24 -0.79 -10.17
CA LEU A 92 -14.32 -0.81 -11.16
C LEU A 92 -15.05 -2.16 -11.16
N ASN A 93 -14.31 -3.27 -11.15
CA ASN A 93 -14.89 -4.60 -11.08
C ASN A 93 -15.67 -4.81 -9.77
N ALA A 94 -15.12 -4.38 -8.63
CA ALA A 94 -15.76 -4.49 -7.33
C ALA A 94 -17.07 -3.65 -7.26
N LEU A 95 -17.07 -2.44 -7.82
CA LEU A 95 -18.28 -1.60 -7.93
C LEU A 95 -19.35 -2.28 -8.80
N GLN A 96 -18.97 -2.82 -9.96
CA GLN A 96 -19.86 -3.53 -10.87
C GLN A 96 -20.48 -4.78 -10.22
N GLN A 97 -19.67 -5.54 -9.48
CA GLN A 97 -20.09 -6.78 -8.81
C GLN A 97 -20.69 -6.55 -7.42
N ARG A 98 -20.67 -5.31 -6.93
CA ARG A 98 -21.11 -4.94 -5.58
C ARG A 98 -20.32 -5.70 -4.49
N GLU A 99 -19.03 -5.94 -4.72
CA GLU A 99 -18.15 -6.75 -3.88
C GLU A 99 -17.39 -5.88 -2.86
N THR A 100 -17.94 -5.75 -1.66
CA THR A 100 -17.41 -4.87 -0.60
C THR A 100 -16.06 -5.34 -0.03
N ARG A 101 -15.87 -6.66 0.07
CA ARG A 101 -14.60 -7.25 0.56
C ARG A 101 -13.41 -6.89 -0.32
N GLU A 102 -13.63 -6.82 -1.63
CA GLU A 102 -12.56 -6.47 -2.57
C GLU A 102 -12.20 -4.98 -2.46
N VAL A 103 -13.19 -4.10 -2.24
CA VAL A 103 -12.94 -2.68 -1.90
C VAL A 103 -12.09 -2.58 -0.62
N GLY A 104 -12.44 -3.35 0.41
CA GLY A 104 -11.67 -3.42 1.66
C GLY A 104 -10.22 -3.87 1.45
N ARG A 105 -9.98 -4.90 0.63
CA ARG A 105 -8.61 -5.36 0.30
C ARG A 105 -7.81 -4.29 -0.44
N ILE A 106 -8.39 -3.65 -1.45
CA ILE A 106 -7.70 -2.59 -2.21
C ILE A 106 -7.37 -1.42 -1.28
N HIS A 107 -8.26 -1.08 -0.35
CA HIS A 107 -8.01 -0.04 0.66
C HIS A 107 -6.85 -0.40 1.57
N ALA A 108 -6.80 -1.65 2.08
CA ALA A 108 -5.72 -2.12 2.94
C ALA A 108 -4.37 -2.23 2.21
N ASP A 109 -4.37 -2.54 0.91
CA ASP A 109 -3.17 -2.64 0.08
C ASP A 109 -2.54 -1.26 -0.24
N LEU A 110 -3.31 -0.18 -0.09
CA LEU A 110 -2.92 1.17 -0.50
C LEU A 110 -2.82 2.12 0.70
N SER A 111 -2.04 3.19 0.53
CA SER A 111 -2.17 4.34 1.43
C SER A 111 -3.52 5.03 1.19
N ARG A 112 -4.02 5.77 2.19
CA ARG A 112 -5.22 6.59 2.06
C ARG A 112 -5.23 7.47 0.80
N ASN A 113 -4.10 8.14 0.53
CA ASN A 113 -3.95 8.97 -0.67
C ASN A 113 -3.98 8.14 -1.96
N GLY A 114 -3.32 6.97 -1.96
CA GLY A 114 -3.35 6.05 -3.10
C GLY A 114 -4.76 5.52 -3.38
N PHE A 115 -5.49 5.13 -2.34
CA PHE A 115 -6.89 4.72 -2.47
C PHE A 115 -7.77 5.83 -3.02
N TRP A 116 -7.61 7.07 -2.54
CA TRP A 116 -8.36 8.22 -3.06
C TRP A 116 -8.06 8.49 -4.55
N GLN A 117 -6.79 8.39 -4.96
CA GLN A 117 -6.40 8.53 -6.36
C GLN A 117 -7.06 7.44 -7.24
N VAL A 118 -7.03 6.19 -6.78
CA VAL A 118 -7.65 5.05 -7.46
C VAL A 118 -9.17 5.23 -7.56
N ALA A 119 -9.83 5.60 -6.46
CA ALA A 119 -11.27 5.84 -6.40
C ALA A 119 -11.69 6.99 -7.34
N SER A 120 -10.94 8.10 -7.33
CA SER A 120 -11.19 9.24 -8.21
C SER A 120 -11.02 8.86 -9.68
N ALA A 121 -9.94 8.15 -10.03
CA ALA A 121 -9.72 7.69 -11.40
C ALA A 121 -10.81 6.70 -11.87
N ALA A 122 -11.24 5.78 -10.99
CA ALA A 122 -12.35 4.87 -11.29
C ALA A 122 -13.65 5.64 -11.54
N GLY A 123 -13.97 6.64 -10.71
CA GLY A 123 -15.18 7.44 -10.86
C GLY A 123 -15.20 8.31 -12.13
N HIS A 124 -14.07 8.91 -12.52
CA HIS A 124 -13.97 9.66 -13.79
C HIS A 124 -14.15 8.77 -15.04
N GLY A 125 -13.92 7.46 -14.91
CA GLY A 125 -14.13 6.49 -15.97
C GLY A 125 -15.58 6.01 -16.12
N ARG A 126 -16.49 6.43 -15.22
CA ARG A 126 -17.91 6.07 -15.24
C ARG A 126 -18.74 7.10 -15.99
N ASP A 127 -19.82 6.65 -16.62
CA ASP A 127 -20.86 7.58 -17.07
C ASP A 127 -21.72 8.06 -15.89
N GLY A 128 -22.48 9.15 -16.10
CA GLY A 128 -23.28 9.77 -15.04
C GLY A 128 -24.28 8.79 -14.37
N PRO A 129 -25.06 8.01 -15.13
CA PRO A 129 -25.97 7.02 -14.57
C PRO A 129 -25.28 5.90 -13.77
N GLU A 130 -24.17 5.34 -14.26
CA GLU A 130 -23.41 4.32 -13.54
C GLU A 130 -22.83 4.86 -12.25
N LEU A 131 -22.21 6.05 -12.29
CA LEU A 131 -21.66 6.71 -11.12
C LEU A 131 -22.75 6.98 -10.07
N ALA A 132 -23.92 7.48 -10.49
CA ALA A 132 -25.05 7.70 -9.60
C ALA A 132 -25.54 6.39 -8.97
N GLY A 133 -25.59 5.31 -9.74
CA GLY A 133 -25.94 3.97 -9.24
C GLY A 133 -24.93 3.44 -8.22
N ASP A 134 -23.64 3.65 -8.46
CA ASP A 134 -22.58 3.28 -7.52
C ASP A 134 -22.66 4.08 -6.22
N VAL A 135 -22.83 5.40 -6.30
CA VAL A 135 -23.00 6.27 -5.14
C VAL A 135 -24.23 5.87 -4.32
N ALA A 136 -25.35 5.56 -4.98
CA ALA A 136 -26.58 5.14 -4.31
C ALA A 136 -26.38 3.81 -3.57
N TRP A 137 -25.76 2.82 -4.22
CA TRP A 137 -25.47 1.53 -3.60
C TRP A 137 -24.53 1.67 -2.39
N LEU A 138 -23.42 2.39 -2.54
CA LEU A 138 -22.47 2.62 -1.45
C LEU A 138 -23.13 3.34 -0.28
N ALA A 139 -23.95 4.35 -0.55
CA ALA A 139 -24.69 5.08 0.47
C ALA A 139 -25.65 4.17 1.25
N GLN A 140 -26.42 3.35 0.53
CA GLN A 140 -27.33 2.38 1.15
C GLN A 140 -26.57 1.39 2.02
N TRP A 141 -25.48 0.81 1.49
CA TRP A 141 -24.68 -0.15 2.24
C TRP A 141 -24.10 0.47 3.52
N CYS A 142 -23.53 1.69 3.45
CA CYS A 142 -22.98 2.36 4.63
C CYS A 142 -24.06 2.68 5.67
N GLN A 143 -25.26 3.10 5.23
CA GLN A 143 -26.39 3.34 6.13
C GLN A 143 -26.84 2.05 6.84
N ASP A 144 -27.00 0.96 6.09
CA ASP A 144 -27.40 -0.33 6.66
C ASP A 144 -26.34 -0.89 7.62
N ALA A 145 -25.06 -0.77 7.25
CA ALA A 145 -23.94 -1.19 8.08
C ALA A 145 -23.92 -0.41 9.41
N ARG A 146 -24.10 0.91 9.34
CA ARG A 146 -24.19 1.77 10.52
C ARG A 146 -25.39 1.43 11.39
N ALA A 147 -26.59 1.28 10.83
CA ALA A 147 -27.80 0.96 11.58
C ALA A 147 -27.68 -0.39 12.31
N ARG A 148 -27.07 -1.39 11.67
CA ARG A 148 -26.78 -2.69 12.29
C ARG A 148 -25.77 -2.57 13.44
N ALA A 149 -24.72 -1.77 13.26
CA ALA A 149 -23.74 -1.50 14.31
C ALA A 149 -24.33 -0.74 15.50
N GLU A 150 -25.24 0.21 15.26
CA GLU A 150 -26.01 0.92 16.30
C GLU A 150 -26.92 -0.05 17.06
N ALA A 151 -27.66 -0.91 16.35
CA ALA A 151 -28.57 -1.88 16.97
C ALA A 151 -27.84 -2.99 17.76
N ALA A 152 -26.62 -3.33 17.36
CA ALA A 152 -25.78 -4.29 18.07
C ALA A 152 -25.09 -3.68 19.30
N GLY A 153 -24.92 -2.35 19.33
CA GLY A 153 -24.35 -1.62 20.44
C GLY A 153 -25.25 -1.66 21.69
N GLY A 154 -24.70 -2.10 22.81
CA GLY A 154 -25.41 -2.09 24.10
C GLY A 154 -25.50 -0.71 24.78
N TYR A 155 -24.91 0.32 24.17
CA TYR A 155 -24.87 1.68 24.70
C TYR A 155 -25.36 2.69 23.65
N PRO A 156 -26.15 3.70 24.04
CA PRO A 156 -26.43 4.82 23.16
C PRO A 156 -25.10 5.46 22.72
N ASP A 157 -25.00 5.77 21.43
CA ASP A 157 -23.85 6.40 20.77
C ASP A 157 -22.59 5.54 20.53
N ALA A 158 -22.63 4.23 20.81
CA ALA A 158 -21.54 3.31 20.48
C ALA A 158 -21.88 2.44 19.26
N LEU A 159 -21.12 2.59 18.17
CA LEU A 159 -21.18 1.67 17.02
C LEU A 159 -20.39 0.40 17.33
N ASP A 160 -21.04 -0.76 17.31
CA ASP A 160 -20.37 -2.05 17.44
C ASP A 160 -20.43 -2.84 16.11
N PHE A 161 -19.51 -2.49 15.19
CA PHE A 161 -19.38 -3.18 13.90
C PHE A 161 -19.09 -4.67 14.07
N ARG A 162 -18.29 -5.03 15.08
CA ARG A 162 -17.92 -6.43 15.34
C ARG A 162 -19.14 -7.24 15.76
N ALA A 163 -19.95 -6.75 16.69
CA ALA A 163 -21.19 -7.40 17.11
C ALA A 163 -22.22 -7.47 15.97
N ALA A 164 -22.21 -6.49 15.05
CA ALA A 164 -23.03 -6.50 13.85
C ALA A 164 -22.53 -7.44 12.73
N GLY A 165 -21.36 -8.07 12.91
CA GLY A 165 -20.74 -8.94 11.90
C GLY A 165 -20.22 -8.18 10.68
N ILE A 166 -19.80 -6.93 10.88
CA ILE A 166 -19.25 -6.04 9.87
C ILE A 166 -17.78 -5.80 10.20
N ASP A 167 -16.91 -5.93 9.22
CA ASP A 167 -15.51 -5.55 9.37
C ASP A 167 -15.40 -4.00 9.37
N ALA A 168 -14.74 -3.44 10.39
CA ALA A 168 -14.63 -1.99 10.54
C ALA A 168 -13.71 -1.35 9.48
N GLU A 169 -12.72 -2.10 8.99
CA GLU A 169 -11.85 -1.67 7.89
C GLU A 169 -12.63 -1.68 6.57
N GLU A 170 -13.46 -2.70 6.35
CA GLU A 170 -14.38 -2.75 5.20
C GLU A 170 -15.35 -1.56 5.21
N TYR A 171 -15.96 -1.25 6.37
CA TYR A 171 -16.82 -0.07 6.50
C TYR A 171 -16.06 1.23 6.18
N THR A 172 -14.84 1.39 6.70
CA THR A 172 -14.01 2.57 6.46
C THR A 172 -13.68 2.73 4.97
N ALA A 173 -13.32 1.63 4.29
CA ALA A 173 -13.03 1.62 2.87
C ALA A 173 -14.24 2.03 2.02
N MET A 174 -15.42 1.47 2.35
CA MET A 174 -16.68 1.76 1.66
C MET A 174 -17.12 3.22 1.86
N ASP A 175 -17.01 3.74 3.08
CA ASP A 175 -17.33 5.14 3.38
C ASP A 175 -16.35 6.13 2.70
N GLU A 176 -15.07 5.79 2.65
CA GLU A 176 -14.07 6.60 1.95
C GLU A 176 -14.29 6.60 0.44
N LEU A 177 -14.61 5.44 -0.15
CA LEU A 177 -14.99 5.35 -1.57
C LEU A 177 -16.23 6.18 -1.87
N LEU A 178 -17.26 6.10 -1.02
CA LEU A 178 -18.47 6.91 -1.14
C LEU A 178 -18.17 8.42 -1.11
N ARG A 179 -17.34 8.86 -0.16
CA ARG A 179 -16.94 10.27 -0.06
C ARG A 179 -16.16 10.73 -1.28
N CYS A 180 -15.29 9.87 -1.82
CA CYS A 180 -14.54 10.17 -3.04
C CYS A 180 -15.47 10.34 -4.24
N LEU A 181 -16.34 9.36 -4.52
CA LEU A 181 -17.23 9.39 -5.67
C LEU A 181 -18.25 10.54 -5.62
N ARG A 182 -18.66 10.97 -4.42
CA ARG A 182 -19.52 12.16 -4.24
C ARG A 182 -18.82 13.50 -4.49
N SER A 183 -17.49 13.51 -4.51
CA SER A 183 -16.70 14.72 -4.73
C SER A 183 -16.34 14.97 -6.20
N LEU A 184 -16.71 14.02 -7.08
CA LEU A 184 -16.58 14.10 -8.53
C LEU A 184 -17.78 14.82 -9.14
#